data_AF-A0AAW0HY49-F1
#
_entry.id   AF-A0AAW0HY49-F1
#
_cell.length_a   1.000
_cell.length_b   1.000
_cell.length_c   1.000
_cell.angle_alpha   90.00
_cell.angle_beta   90.00
_cell.angle_gamma   90.00
#
_symmetry.space_group_name_H-M   'P 1'
#
loop_
_entity.id
_entity.type
_entity.pdbx_description
1 polymer ?
#
loop_
_entity_poly.entity_id
_entity_poly.type
_entity_poly.pdbx_seq_one_letter_code
_entity_poly.pdbx_strand_id
1 'polypeptide(L)'
;MNKLKSLQKDKVRQFMIFTQPSEKTAVSCLSQNDWKLDVATDNFFQNPELYIRESVKGSLVRKKLEQLYNRYKDPQDENKIGIDGIQQFCDDLALDPASISVLIIAWKFRAATQCEFSKREFMDGMAELGCDSIEKLTAQIPKMEQELKELG
;
A
#
# COMPACT_ATOMS: atom_id res chain seq x y z
N MET A 1 -2.71 11.49 2.88
CA MET A 1 -4.17 11.30 3.09
C MET A 1 -4.87 12.60 2.74
N ASN A 2 -5.68 12.62 1.67
CA ASN A 2 -6.46 13.80 1.31
C ASN A 2 -7.54 14.05 2.38
N LYS A 3 -7.62 15.28 2.88
CA LYS A 3 -8.56 15.67 3.94
C LYS A 3 -9.97 15.75 3.33
N LEU A 4 -10.94 15.02 3.90
CA LEU A 4 -12.35 15.08 3.45
C LEU A 4 -12.93 16.49 3.61
N LYS A 5 -13.71 16.93 2.61
CA LYS A 5 -14.50 18.18 2.66
C LYS A 5 -15.60 18.07 3.73
N SER A 6 -16.08 19.21 4.25
CA SER A 6 -17.13 19.21 5.30
C SER A 6 -18.36 18.39 4.89
N LEU A 7 -18.88 18.64 3.69
CA LEU A 7 -20.03 17.89 3.12
C LEU A 7 -19.79 16.38 3.03
N GLN A 8 -18.55 15.94 2.78
CA GLN A 8 -18.19 14.52 2.72
C GLN A 8 -18.20 13.89 4.12
N LYS A 9 -17.72 14.62 5.13
CA LYS A 9 -17.75 14.16 6.53
C LYS A 9 -19.17 14.00 7.05
N ASP A 10 -20.07 14.92 6.69
CA ASP A 10 -21.48 14.84 7.08
C ASP A 10 -22.16 13.60 6.47
N LYS A 11 -21.89 13.31 5.20
CA LYS A 11 -22.39 12.10 4.52
C LYS A 11 -21.84 10.83 5.15
N VAL A 12 -20.56 10.78 5.53
CA VAL A 12 -19.95 9.63 6.24
C VAL A 12 -20.65 9.39 7.57
N ARG A 13 -20.90 10.46 8.35
CA ARG A 13 -21.64 10.35 9.62
C ARG A 13 -23.05 9.82 9.41
N GLN A 14 -23.79 10.37 8.45
CA GLN A 14 -25.15 9.91 8.14
C GLN A 14 -25.16 8.44 7.69
N PHE A 15 -24.26 8.07 6.78
CA PHE A 15 -24.12 6.68 6.32
C PHE A 15 -23.89 5.71 7.48
N MET A 16 -22.95 6.02 8.39
CA MET A 16 -22.67 5.19 9.56
C MET A 16 -23.86 5.07 10.51
N ILE A 17 -24.69 6.11 10.66
CA ILE A 17 -25.91 6.04 11.48
C ILE A 17 -26.89 5.01 10.90
N PHE A 18 -27.07 4.99 9.57
CA PHE A 18 -28.05 4.11 8.93
C PHE A 18 -27.56 2.68 8.75
N THR A 19 -26.26 2.47 8.52
CA THR A 19 -25.71 1.17 8.12
C THR A 19 -24.83 0.50 9.18
N GLN A 20 -24.35 1.26 10.18
CA GLN A 20 -23.46 0.84 11.28
C GLN A 20 -22.04 0.28 10.95
N PRO A 21 -21.43 0.41 9.76
CA PRO A 21 -20.08 -0.07 9.54
C PRO A 21 -19.03 0.93 10.06
N SER A 22 -17.76 0.51 10.02
CA SER A 22 -16.63 1.37 10.36
C SER A 22 -16.51 2.58 9.43
N GLU A 23 -15.93 3.67 9.93
CA GLU A 23 -15.69 4.89 9.14
C GLU A 23 -14.91 4.61 7.84
N LYS A 24 -13.94 3.70 7.88
CA LYS A 24 -13.18 3.28 6.70
C LYS A 24 -14.09 2.65 5.63
N THR A 25 -15.02 1.80 6.03
CA THR A 25 -15.97 1.15 5.12
C THR A 25 -16.96 2.17 4.57
N ALA A 26 -17.45 3.09 5.41
CA ALA A 26 -18.33 4.18 5.00
C ALA A 26 -17.66 5.10 3.96
N VAL A 27 -16.40 5.50 4.19
CA VAL A 27 -15.63 6.30 3.23
C VAL A 27 -15.42 5.55 1.91
N SER A 28 -15.07 4.25 1.96
CA SER A 28 -14.90 3.42 0.76
C SER A 28 -16.19 3.35 -0.04
N CYS A 29 -17.31 2.99 0.61
CA CYS A 29 -18.61 2.86 -0.03
C CYS A 29 -19.07 4.18 -0.64
N LEU A 30 -18.98 5.30 0.09
CA LEU A 30 -19.35 6.62 -0.44
C LEU A 30 -18.44 7.06 -1.59
N SER A 31 -17.14 6.78 -1.52
CA SER A 31 -16.21 7.16 -2.60
C SER A 31 -16.43 6.40 -3.90
N GLN A 32 -16.86 5.14 -3.83
CA GLN A 32 -17.19 4.31 -4.99
C GLN A 32 -18.55 4.68 -5.62
N ASN A 33 -19.37 5.46 -4.91
CA ASN A 33 -20.73 5.82 -5.30
C ASN A 33 -20.90 7.34 -5.46
N ASP A 34 -19.86 8.04 -5.93
CA ASP A 34 -19.87 9.50 -6.17
C ASP A 34 -20.34 10.36 -4.98
N TRP A 35 -20.15 9.85 -3.76
CA TRP A 35 -20.67 10.46 -2.53
C TRP A 35 -22.19 10.65 -2.52
N LYS A 36 -22.96 9.85 -3.26
CA LYS A 36 -24.44 9.83 -3.19
C LYS A 36 -24.87 8.92 -2.05
N LEU A 37 -25.43 9.52 -0.99
CA LEU A 37 -25.72 8.82 0.26
C LEU A 37 -26.77 7.73 0.08
N ASP A 38 -27.84 8.06 -0.64
CA ASP A 38 -28.92 7.16 -1.04
C ASP A 38 -28.39 5.94 -1.80
N VAL A 39 -27.65 6.18 -2.90
CA VAL A 39 -27.09 5.10 -3.74
C VAL A 39 -26.10 4.23 -2.96
N ALA A 40 -25.21 4.85 -2.18
CA ALA A 40 -24.26 4.12 -1.37
C ALA A 40 -24.95 3.24 -0.31
N THR A 41 -26.03 3.74 0.30
CA THR A 41 -26.77 3.03 1.35
C THR A 41 -27.49 1.83 0.77
N ASP A 42 -28.16 1.99 -0.38
CA ASP A 42 -28.81 0.89 -1.10
C ASP A 42 -27.79 -0.17 -1.52
N ASN A 43 -26.66 0.24 -2.12
CA ASN A 43 -25.60 -0.68 -2.53
C ASN A 43 -24.98 -1.43 -1.34
N PHE A 44 -24.81 -0.76 -0.20
CA PHE A 44 -24.35 -1.41 1.02
C PHE A 44 -25.35 -2.42 1.56
N PHE A 45 -26.64 -2.10 1.61
CA PHE A 45 -27.66 -3.05 2.07
C PHE A 45 -27.84 -4.25 1.13
N GLN A 46 -27.63 -4.05 -0.17
CA GLN A 46 -27.65 -5.15 -1.14
C GLN A 46 -26.47 -6.11 -0.96
N ASN A 47 -25.27 -5.60 -0.64
CA ASN A 47 -24.07 -6.42 -0.48
C ASN A 47 -23.11 -5.93 0.63
N PRO A 48 -23.49 -6.03 1.92
CA PRO A 48 -22.66 -5.49 3.01
C PRO A 48 -21.29 -6.17 3.09
N GLU A 49 -21.27 -7.48 2.85
CA GLU A 49 -20.08 -8.33 2.91
C GLU A 49 -18.97 -7.90 1.94
N LEU A 50 -19.33 -7.38 0.76
CA LEU A 50 -18.33 -6.95 -0.23
C LEU A 50 -17.51 -5.77 0.29
N TYR A 51 -18.17 -4.73 0.80
CA TYR A 51 -17.51 -3.52 1.30
C TYR A 51 -16.74 -3.77 2.59
N ILE A 52 -17.27 -4.59 3.49
CA ILE A 52 -16.58 -4.97 4.72
C ILE A 52 -15.34 -5.81 4.39
N ARG A 53 -15.47 -6.82 3.52
CA ARG A 53 -14.35 -7.68 3.12
C ARG A 53 -13.23 -6.88 2.46
N GLU A 54 -13.57 -5.95 1.58
CA GLU A 54 -12.59 -5.08 0.93
C GLU A 54 -11.86 -4.20 1.94
N SER A 55 -12.59 -3.56 2.86
CA SER A 55 -12.00 -2.67 3.86
C SER A 55 -11.07 -3.41 4.84
N VAL A 56 -11.46 -4.63 5.24
CA VAL A 56 -10.67 -5.56 6.05
C VAL A 56 -9.45 -6.04 5.28
N LYS A 57 -9.60 -6.49 4.03
CA LYS A 57 -8.49 -6.94 3.18
C LYS A 57 -7.43 -5.85 3.05
N GLY A 58 -7.83 -4.61 2.73
CA GLY A 58 -6.91 -3.49 2.66
C GLY A 58 -6.21 -3.18 4.00
N SER A 59 -6.89 -3.40 5.13
CA SER A 59 -6.28 -3.24 6.46
C SER A 59 -5.24 -4.33 6.74
N LEU A 60 -5.52 -5.58 6.35
CA LEU A 60 -4.61 -6.71 6.53
C LEU A 60 -3.35 -6.54 5.68
N VAL A 61 -3.49 -6.13 4.42
CA VAL A 61 -2.36 -5.82 3.52
C VAL A 61 -1.48 -4.73 4.13
N ARG A 62 -2.07 -3.63 4.60
CA ARG A 62 -1.31 -2.57 5.27
C ARG A 62 -0.58 -3.09 6.50
N LYS A 63 -1.22 -3.91 7.33
CA LYS A 63 -0.60 -4.49 8.53
C LYS A 63 0.58 -5.40 8.19
N LYS A 64 0.48 -6.21 7.14
CA LYS A 64 1.59 -7.05 6.65
C LYS A 64 2.76 -6.20 6.16
N LEU A 65 2.48 -5.13 5.41
CA LEU A 65 3.51 -4.22 4.94
C LEU A 65 4.23 -3.49 6.09
N GLU A 66 3.50 -3.04 7.11
CA GLU A 66 4.11 -2.45 8.31
C GLU A 66 5.00 -3.48 9.04
N GLN A 67 4.56 -4.73 9.16
CA GLN A 67 5.38 -5.80 9.75
C GLN A 67 6.64 -6.08 8.94
N LEU A 68 6.52 -6.11 7.62
CA LEU A 68 7.65 -6.32 6.73
C LEU A 68 8.63 -5.14 6.79
N TYR A 69 8.13 -3.90 6.75
CA TYR A 69 8.95 -2.69 6.93
C TYR A 69 9.72 -2.73 8.25
N ASN A 70 9.07 -3.15 9.34
CA ASN A 70 9.71 -3.26 10.66
C ASN A 70 10.86 -4.27 10.71
N ARG A 71 10.95 -5.21 9.75
CA ARG A 71 12.10 -6.13 9.64
C ARG A 71 13.35 -5.43 9.15
N TYR A 72 13.20 -4.36 8.35
CA TYR A 72 14.31 -3.66 7.68
C TYR A 72 14.57 -2.25 8.22
N LYS A 73 13.64 -1.67 8.99
CA LYS A 73 13.78 -0.30 9.48
C LYS A 73 15.07 -0.09 10.27
N ASP A 74 15.63 1.11 10.17
CA ASP A 74 16.78 1.52 10.97
C ASP A 74 16.39 1.57 12.46
N PRO A 75 17.12 0.89 13.37
CA PRO A 75 16.85 0.94 14.80
C PRO A 75 16.96 2.34 15.40
N GLN A 76 17.70 3.25 14.76
CA GLN A 76 17.90 4.64 15.20
C GLN A 76 16.93 5.62 14.53
N ASP A 77 16.30 5.25 13.41
CA ASP A 77 15.32 6.08 12.70
C ASP A 77 14.20 5.24 12.08
N GLU A 78 13.04 5.24 12.74
CA GLU A 78 11.89 4.45 12.28
C GLU A 78 11.30 4.91 10.93
N ASN A 79 11.72 6.07 10.41
CA ASN A 79 11.23 6.61 9.15
C ASN A 79 12.05 6.17 7.93
N LYS A 80 13.10 5.38 8.12
CA LYS A 80 13.88 4.83 7.02
C LYS A 80 14.35 3.40 7.24
N ILE A 81 14.75 2.77 6.15
CA ILE A 81 15.56 1.57 6.04
C ILE A 81 16.97 2.07 5.68
N GLY A 82 17.92 1.92 6.59
CA GLY A 82 19.33 2.27 6.35
C GLY A 82 20.09 1.14 5.66
N ILE A 83 21.42 1.29 5.57
CA ILE A 83 22.32 0.36 4.84
C ILE A 83 22.16 -1.09 5.31
N ASP A 84 22.14 -1.35 6.61
CA ASP A 84 21.98 -2.69 7.16
C ASP A 84 20.63 -3.31 6.77
N GLY A 85 19.58 -2.49 6.76
CA GLY A 85 18.25 -2.89 6.34
C GLY A 85 18.16 -3.18 4.83
N ILE A 86 18.84 -2.37 4.01
CA ILE A 86 18.96 -2.61 2.57
C ILE A 86 19.73 -3.91 2.30
N GLN A 87 20.81 -4.18 3.03
CA GLN A 87 21.54 -5.44 2.92
C GLN A 87 20.63 -6.63 3.23
N GLN A 88 19.94 -6.61 4.38
CA GLN A 88 19.02 -7.67 4.76
C GLN A 88 17.86 -7.84 3.75
N PHE A 89 17.39 -6.74 3.16
CA PHE A 89 16.37 -6.77 2.11
C PHE A 89 16.88 -7.43 0.82
N CYS A 90 18.12 -7.14 0.41
CA CYS A 90 18.75 -7.79 -0.75
C CYS A 90 18.98 -9.29 -0.48
N ASP A 91 19.42 -9.65 0.73
CA ASP A 91 19.63 -11.04 1.14
C ASP A 91 18.31 -11.84 1.09
N ASP A 92 17.22 -11.27 1.61
CA ASP A 92 15.90 -11.91 1.59
C ASP A 92 15.35 -12.07 0.15
N LEU A 93 15.73 -11.16 -0.77
CA LEU A 93 15.42 -11.26 -2.20
C LEU A 93 16.38 -12.19 -2.97
N ALA A 94 17.42 -12.70 -2.31
CA ALA A 94 18.53 -13.42 -2.93
C ALA A 94 19.20 -12.65 -4.09
N LEU A 95 19.38 -11.33 -3.90
CA LEU A 95 20.04 -10.45 -4.86
C LEU A 95 21.38 -9.95 -4.33
N ASP A 96 22.33 -9.75 -5.24
CA ASP A 96 23.51 -8.96 -4.96
C ASP A 96 23.09 -7.48 -4.81
N PRO A 97 23.45 -6.77 -3.71
CA PRO A 97 23.19 -5.34 -3.54
C PRO A 97 23.69 -4.46 -4.70
N ALA A 98 24.72 -4.91 -5.43
CA ALA A 98 25.27 -4.22 -6.59
C ALA A 98 24.59 -4.60 -7.92
N SER A 99 23.60 -5.51 -7.90
CA SER A 99 22.91 -5.96 -9.11
C SER A 99 22.01 -4.87 -9.71
N ILE A 100 21.83 -4.94 -11.03
CA ILE A 100 20.87 -4.08 -11.74
C ILE A 100 19.44 -4.26 -11.21
N SER A 101 19.06 -5.47 -10.79
CA SER A 101 17.73 -5.76 -10.26
C SER A 101 17.42 -4.93 -9.01
N VAL A 102 18.41 -4.69 -8.13
CA VAL A 102 18.26 -3.80 -6.96
C VAL A 102 18.04 -2.35 -7.39
N LEU A 103 18.76 -1.87 -8.41
CA LEU A 103 18.54 -0.54 -8.97
C LEU A 103 17.14 -0.38 -9.58
N ILE A 104 16.62 -1.41 -10.24
CA ILE A 104 15.27 -1.43 -10.80
C ILE A 104 14.23 -1.33 -9.68
N ILE A 105 14.41 -2.06 -8.58
CA ILE A 105 13.54 -1.98 -7.41
C ILE A 105 13.56 -0.56 -6.83
N ALA A 106 14.74 0.02 -6.62
CA ALA A 106 14.89 1.39 -6.12
C ALA A 106 14.18 2.40 -7.04
N TRP A 107 14.29 2.24 -8.36
CA TRP A 107 13.59 3.07 -9.33
C TRP A 107 12.06 2.92 -9.24
N LYS A 108 11.55 1.69 -9.15
CA LYS A 108 10.11 1.43 -8.98
C LYS A 108 9.57 1.97 -7.66
N PHE A 109 10.38 1.97 -6.61
CA PHE A 109 10.06 2.55 -5.32
C PHE A 109 10.17 4.08 -5.33
N ARG A 110 10.69 4.66 -6.42
CA ARG A 110 10.99 6.08 -6.57
C ARG A 110 11.88 6.58 -5.45
N ALA A 111 12.87 5.76 -5.08
CA ALA A 111 13.84 6.08 -4.05
C ALA A 111 14.61 7.34 -4.42
N ALA A 112 14.60 8.33 -3.52
CA ALA A 112 15.26 9.61 -3.73
C ALA A 112 16.76 9.56 -3.47
N THR A 113 17.19 8.70 -2.55
CA THR A 113 18.58 8.58 -2.08
C THR A 113 19.06 7.13 -2.24
N GLN A 114 20.32 6.96 -2.64
CA GLN A 114 20.96 5.63 -2.66
C GLN A 114 21.19 5.10 -1.23
N CYS A 115 21.27 3.77 -1.10
CA CYS A 115 21.60 3.08 0.15
C CYS A 115 20.61 3.28 1.31
N GLU A 116 19.45 3.86 1.04
CA GLU A 116 18.35 3.96 2.00
C GLU A 116 17.00 3.95 1.28
N PHE A 117 15.96 3.54 2.00
CA PHE A 117 14.57 3.81 1.61
C PHE A 117 13.87 4.50 2.76
N SER A 118 13.17 5.60 2.50
CA SER A 118 12.19 6.10 3.45
C SER A 118 11.04 5.10 3.61
N LYS A 119 10.37 5.16 4.77
CA LYS A 119 9.15 4.38 5.03
C LYS A 119 8.12 4.57 3.93
N ARG A 120 8.00 5.79 3.43
CA ARG A 120 7.03 6.11 2.38
C ARG A 120 7.36 5.42 1.07
N GLU A 121 8.60 5.49 0.61
CA GLU A 121 9.05 4.84 -0.63
C GLU A 121 8.84 3.32 -0.56
N PHE A 122 9.19 2.70 0.56
CA PHE A 122 8.95 1.27 0.76
C PHE A 122 7.45 0.91 0.71
N MET A 123 6.63 1.63 1.47
CA MET A 123 5.19 1.33 1.58
C MET A 123 4.44 1.61 0.28
N ASP A 124 4.74 2.74 -0.38
CA ASP A 124 4.10 3.14 -1.64
C ASP A 124 4.58 2.20 -2.77
N GLY A 125 5.89 1.92 -2.86
CA GLY A 125 6.47 1.02 -3.87
C GLY A 125 5.92 -0.40 -3.80
N MET A 126 5.86 -0.98 -2.61
CA MET A 126 5.28 -2.31 -2.41
C MET A 126 3.78 -2.33 -2.77
N ALA A 127 3.03 -1.30 -2.37
CA ALA A 127 1.60 -1.21 -2.66
C ALA A 127 1.32 -1.07 -4.18
N GLU A 128 2.09 -0.26 -4.90
CA GLU A 128 1.94 -0.07 -6.34
C GLU A 128 2.33 -1.31 -7.14
N LEU A 129 3.31 -2.08 -6.68
CA LEU A 129 3.65 -3.39 -7.23
C LEU A 129 2.67 -4.50 -6.81
N GLY A 130 1.66 -4.20 -5.99
CA GLY A 130 0.70 -5.18 -5.48
C GLY A 130 1.34 -6.25 -4.59
N CYS A 131 2.47 -5.93 -3.96
CA CYS A 131 3.26 -6.83 -3.13
C CYS A 131 2.99 -6.57 -1.65
N ASP A 132 2.79 -7.64 -0.87
CA ASP A 132 2.68 -7.59 0.60
C ASP A 132 3.65 -8.55 1.30
N SER A 133 4.61 -9.10 0.54
CA SER A 133 5.64 -10.04 0.99
C SER A 133 6.85 -10.05 0.05
N ILE A 134 7.99 -10.58 0.51
CA ILE A 134 9.22 -10.70 -0.29
C ILE A 134 9.05 -11.66 -1.45
N GLU A 135 8.31 -12.75 -1.29
CA GLU A 135 8.06 -13.73 -2.34
C GLU A 135 7.30 -13.11 -3.51
N LYS A 136 6.31 -12.25 -3.21
CA LYS A 136 5.58 -11.51 -4.23
C LYS A 136 6.47 -10.50 -4.94
N LEU A 137 7.32 -9.77 -4.21
CA LEU A 137 8.24 -8.82 -4.81
C LEU A 137 9.24 -9.54 -5.73
N THR A 138 9.80 -10.66 -5.26
CA THR A 138 10.71 -11.52 -6.04
C THR A 138 10.06 -11.96 -7.36
N ALA A 139 8.79 -12.38 -7.31
CA ALA A 139 8.03 -12.76 -8.50
C ALA A 139 7.74 -11.60 -9.47
N GLN A 140 7.84 -10.34 -9.04
CA GLN A 140 7.68 -9.17 -9.91
C GLN A 140 8.98 -8.77 -10.61
N ILE A 141 10.15 -9.11 -10.07
CA ILE A 141 11.45 -8.69 -10.62
C ILE A 141 11.59 -8.97 -12.12
N PRO A 142 11.30 -10.19 -12.63
CA PRO A 142 11.46 -10.47 -14.06
C PRO A 142 10.58 -9.58 -14.95
N LYS A 143 9.38 -9.21 -14.47
CA LYS A 143 8.47 -8.32 -15.21
C LYS A 143 9.03 -6.90 -15.25
N MET A 144 9.55 -6.40 -14.13
CA MET A 144 10.17 -5.08 -14.06
C MET A 144 11.41 -4.98 -14.96
N GLU A 145 12.20 -6.05 -15.03
CA GLU A 145 13.35 -6.15 -15.95
C GLU A 145 12.92 -6.17 -17.42
N GLN A 146 11.82 -6.84 -17.75
CA GLN A 146 11.29 -6.85 -19.12
C GLN A 146 10.79 -5.48 -19.55
N GLU A 147 10.03 -4.78 -18.69
CA GLU A 147 9.52 -3.43 -18.99
C GLU A 147 10.64 -2.45 -19.34
N LEU A 148 11.81 -2.56 -18.71
CA LEU A 148 12.97 -1.72 -19.03
C LEU A 148 13.60 -2.04 -20.38
N LYS A 149 13.56 -3.31 -20.81
CA LYS A 149 14.07 -3.71 -22.13
C LYS A 149 13.18 -3.21 -23.28
N GLU A 150 11.89 -3.00 -23.02
CA GLU A 150 10.94 -2.50 -24.01
C GLU A 150 10.94 -0.96 -24.12
N LEU A 151 11.49 -0.27 -23.11
CA LEU A 151 11.66 1.19 -23.09
C LEU A 151 12.96 1.67 -23.77
N GLY A 152 13.90 0.77 -24.03
CA GLY A 152 15.19 1.04 -24.68
C GLY A 152 15.20 0.61 -26.15
#